data_AF-A0A497F2T1-F1
#
_entry.id   AF-A0A497F2T1-F1
#
_cell.length_a   1.000
_cell.length_b   1.000
_cell.length_c   1.000
_cell.angle_alpha   90.00
_cell.angle_beta   90.00
_cell.angle_gamma   90.00
#
_symmetry.space_group_name_H-M   'P 1'
#
loop_
_entity.id
_entity.type
_entity.pdbx_description
1 polymer ?
#
loop_
_entity_poly.entity_id
_entity_poly.type
_entity_poly.pdbx_seq_one_letter_code
_entity_poly.pdbx_strand_id
1 'polypeptide(L)'
;MRPFGVTLLSILIAISGILLLGFSFALSVAFVTIPPYAIKPAFVQLPMIYIAVFFMILGAINLILAYGLWFGMRWAWFLTLIFSLIGLISSALTFNVISAIIYFIVVYYLFRPYVKEYFGVR
;
A
#
# COMPACT_ATOMS: atom_id res chain seq x y z
N MET A 1 -0.42 -25.82 3.52
CA MET A 1 0.31 -25.03 4.54
C MET A 1 0.49 -23.63 3.99
N ARG A 2 0.36 -22.59 4.82
CA ARG A 2 0.46 -21.18 4.37
C ARG A 2 1.93 -20.89 4.05
N PRO A 3 2.28 -20.39 2.85
CA PRO A 3 3.68 -20.13 2.52
C PRO A 3 4.17 -18.93 3.33
N PHE A 4 5.33 -19.08 3.99
CA PHE A 4 5.87 -18.13 4.97
C PHE A 4 6.00 -16.69 4.43
N GLY A 5 6.32 -16.55 3.14
CA GLY A 5 6.41 -15.24 2.50
C GLY A 5 5.05 -14.55 2.29
N VAL A 6 3.94 -15.27 2.18
CA VAL A 6 2.60 -14.64 2.09
C VAL A 6 2.17 -14.09 3.43
N THR A 7 2.46 -14.80 4.52
CA THR A 7 2.25 -14.30 5.89
C THR A 7 3.15 -13.11 6.20
N LEU A 8 4.41 -13.11 5.74
CA LEU A 8 5.29 -11.96 5.89
C LEU A 8 4.76 -10.74 5.11
N LEU A 9 4.33 -10.95 3.85
CA LEU A 9 3.75 -9.91 3.00
C LEU A 9 2.47 -9.33 3.61
N SER A 10 1.57 -10.18 4.11
CA SER A 10 0.32 -9.71 4.72
C SER A 10 0.58 -8.90 5.99
N ILE A 11 1.54 -9.30 6.82
CA ILE A 11 1.97 -8.52 7.99
C ILE A 11 2.58 -7.18 7.56
N LEU A 12 3.47 -7.17 6.56
CA LEU A 12 4.06 -5.94 6.04
C LEU A 12 3.00 -4.97 5.50
N ILE A 13 2.04 -5.48 4.73
CA ILE A 13 0.96 -4.69 4.15
C ILE A 13 0.00 -4.20 5.24
N ALA A 14 -0.28 -5.01 6.26
CA ALA A 14 -1.07 -4.59 7.41
C ALA A 14 -0.41 -3.45 8.19
N ILE A 15 0.90 -3.58 8.47
CA ILE A 15 1.68 -2.53 9.13
C ILE A 15 1.69 -1.25 8.28
N SER A 16 1.93 -1.38 6.97
CA SER A 16 1.88 -0.26 6.03
C SER A 16 0.51 0.44 6.05
N GLY A 17 -0.59 -0.33 6.04
CA GLY A 17 -1.94 0.20 6.13
C GLY A 17 -2.20 0.98 7.42
N ILE A 18 -1.80 0.42 8.57
CA ILE A 18 -1.93 1.08 9.89
C ILE A 18 -1.11 2.39 9.92
N LEU A 19 0.14 2.35 9.44
CA LEU A 19 0.99 3.54 9.37
C LEU A 19 0.41 4.62 8.46
N LEU A 20 -0.14 4.22 7.31
CA LEU A 20 -0.81 5.13 6.37
C LEU A 20 -2.04 5.79 6.98
N LEU A 21 -2.86 5.04 7.72
CA LEU A 21 -4.01 5.59 8.44
C LEU A 21 -3.56 6.56 9.53
N GLY A 22 -2.54 6.22 10.31
CA GLY A 22 -1.96 7.13 11.31
C GLY A 22 -1.40 8.40 10.68
N PHE A 23 -0.69 8.28 9.55
CA PHE A 23 -0.16 9.41 8.80
C PHE A 23 -1.27 10.31 8.23
N SER A 24 -2.30 9.72 7.63
CA SER A 24 -3.48 10.44 7.13
C SER A 24 -4.22 11.20 8.25
N PHE A 25 -4.37 10.56 9.40
CA PHE A 25 -4.99 11.19 10.57
C PHE A 25 -4.13 12.35 11.09
N ALA A 26 -2.82 12.14 11.24
CA ALA A 26 -1.88 13.18 11.65
C ALA A 26 -1.89 14.38 10.69
N LEU A 27 -1.92 14.13 9.39
CA LEU A 27 -2.09 15.15 8.34
C LEU A 27 -3.39 15.95 8.54
N SER A 28 -4.51 15.25 8.72
CA SER A 28 -5.83 15.87 8.93
C SER A 28 -5.84 16.77 10.17
N VAL A 29 -5.27 16.30 11.29
CA VAL A 29 -5.15 17.08 12.53
C VAL A 29 -4.25 18.29 12.33
N ALA A 30 -3.07 18.10 11.72
CA ALA A 30 -2.15 19.18 11.42
C ALA A 30 -2.85 20.29 10.62
N PHE A 31 -3.64 19.95 9.60
CA PHE A 31 -4.37 20.93 8.80
C PHE A 31 -5.41 21.73 9.57
N VAL A 32 -6.13 21.11 10.50
CA VAL A 32 -7.12 21.80 11.32
C VAL A 32 -6.43 22.72 12.35
N THR A 33 -5.25 22.34 12.84
CA THR A 33 -4.52 23.09 13.88
C THR A 33 -3.70 24.28 13.35
N ILE A 34 -3.30 24.27 12.08
CA ILE A 34 -2.54 25.39 11.51
C ILE A 34 -3.50 26.57 11.30
N PRO A 35 -3.20 27.76 11.85
CA PRO A 35 -4.11 28.90 11.76
C PRO A 35 -4.36 29.31 10.30
N PRO A 36 -5.61 29.58 9.87
CA PRO A 36 -5.93 29.90 8.48
C PRO A 36 -5.19 31.12 7.92
N TYR A 37 -4.75 32.04 8.77
CA TYR A 37 -3.98 33.23 8.36
C TYR A 37 -2.50 32.94 8.11
N ALA A 38 -1.95 31.84 8.66
CA ALA A 38 -0.58 31.40 8.41
C ALA A 38 -0.44 30.70 7.04
N ILE A 39 -1.56 30.37 6.40
CA ILE A 39 -1.65 29.68 5.11
C ILE A 39 -2.54 30.52 4.18
N LYS A 40 -1.97 31.44 3.40
CA LYS A 40 -2.71 32.14 2.32
C LYS A 40 -2.38 31.54 0.94
N PRO A 41 -3.34 31.42 -0.01
CA PRO A 41 -4.79 31.51 0.06
C PRO A 41 -5.48 30.12 0.07
N ALA A 42 -6.82 30.10 0.14
CA ALA A 42 -7.72 28.92 0.13
C ALA A 42 -7.40 27.83 -0.91
N PHE A 43 -6.64 28.17 -1.97
CA PHE A 43 -6.12 27.24 -2.97
C PHE A 43 -5.10 26.23 -2.43
N VAL A 44 -4.50 26.45 -1.25
CA VAL A 44 -3.56 25.49 -0.61
C VAL A 44 -4.28 24.56 0.36
N GLN A 45 -5.35 25.04 1.02
CA GLN A 45 -6.09 24.24 2.01
C GLN A 45 -7.06 23.24 1.36
N LEU A 46 -7.75 23.64 0.29
CA LEU A 46 -8.67 22.76 -0.43
C LEU A 46 -7.98 21.52 -1.03
N PRO A 47 -6.86 21.58 -1.77
CA PRO A 47 -6.20 20.37 -2.27
C PRO A 47 -5.65 19.47 -1.15
N MET A 48 -5.31 20.03 0.01
CA MET A 48 -4.65 19.28 1.08
C MET A 48 -5.56 18.29 1.83
N ILE A 49 -6.84 18.63 2.04
CA ILE A 49 -7.79 17.69 2.65
C ILE A 49 -8.02 16.47 1.75
N TYR A 50 -8.04 16.68 0.43
CA TYR A 50 -8.18 15.58 -0.54
C TYR A 50 -6.95 14.66 -0.51
N ILE A 51 -5.75 15.21 -0.26
CA ILE A 51 -4.54 14.40 -0.08
C ILE A 51 -4.66 13.51 1.17
N ALA A 52 -5.11 14.06 2.30
CA ALA A 52 -5.32 13.27 3.52
C ALA A 52 -6.36 12.17 3.32
N VAL A 53 -7.50 12.48 2.70
CA VAL A 53 -8.55 11.50 2.38
C VAL A 53 -8.05 10.43 1.41
N PHE A 54 -7.26 10.81 0.40
CA PHE A 54 -6.63 9.87 -0.52
C PHE A 54 -5.74 8.86 0.22
N PHE A 55 -4.87 9.34 1.13
CA PHE A 55 -4.04 8.46 1.95
C PHE A 55 -4.87 7.59 2.91
N MET A 56 -6.00 8.10 3.41
CA MET A 56 -6.92 7.32 4.25
C MET A 56 -7.50 6.14 3.47
N ILE A 57 -7.94 6.38 2.23
CA ILE A 57 -8.46 5.35 1.34
C ILE A 57 -7.37 4.32 1.02
N LEU A 58 -6.15 4.76 0.71
CA LEU A 58 -5.01 3.86 0.48
C LEU A 58 -4.70 3.00 1.72
N GLY A 59 -4.73 3.58 2.92
CA GLY A 59 -4.53 2.84 4.17
C GLY A 59 -5.59 1.75 4.37
N ALA A 60 -6.86 2.08 4.11
CA ALA A 60 -7.96 1.13 4.17
C ALA A 60 -7.83 0.01 3.12
N ILE A 61 -7.46 0.34 1.88
CA ILE A 61 -7.20 -0.65 0.83
C ILE A 61 -6.09 -1.62 1.24
N ASN A 62 -5.00 -1.13 1.85
CA ASN A 62 -3.93 -1.99 2.33
C ASN A 62 -4.43 -3.01 3.38
N LEU A 63 -5.30 -2.60 4.31
CA LEU A 63 -5.89 -3.53 5.28
C LEU A 63 -6.79 -4.59 4.61
N ILE A 64 -7.58 -4.19 3.61
CA ILE A 64 -8.41 -5.11 2.82
C ILE A 64 -7.53 -6.11 2.07
N LEU A 65 -6.41 -5.65 1.50
CA LEU A 65 -5.43 -6.52 0.83
C LEU A 65 -4.77 -7.48 1.80
N ALA A 66 -4.32 -6.99 2.96
CA ALA A 66 -3.74 -7.82 4.00
C ALA A 66 -4.69 -8.94 4.43
N TYR A 67 -5.98 -8.62 4.59
CA TYR A 67 -7.02 -9.60 4.84
C TYR A 67 -7.14 -10.61 3.69
N GLY A 68 -7.23 -10.14 2.43
CA GLY A 68 -7.31 -11.02 1.26
C GLY A 68 -6.11 -11.97 1.11
N LEU A 69 -4.90 -11.48 1.41
CA LEU A 69 -3.66 -12.26 1.44
C LEU A 69 -3.67 -13.29 2.57
N TRP A 70 -4.17 -12.92 3.76
CA TRP A 70 -4.23 -13.80 4.93
C TRP A 70 -5.14 -15.01 4.73
N PHE A 71 -6.23 -14.85 3.99
CA PHE A 71 -7.18 -15.92 3.69
C PHE A 71 -6.90 -16.66 2.37
N GLY A 72 -5.84 -16.28 1.63
CA GLY A 72 -5.48 -16.95 0.37
C GLY A 72 -6.49 -16.73 -0.76
N MET A 73 -7.15 -15.57 -0.80
CA MET A 73 -8.17 -15.30 -1.81
C MET A 73 -7.55 -15.05 -3.19
N ARG A 74 -8.09 -15.66 -4.25
CA ARG A 74 -7.66 -15.50 -5.64
C ARG A 74 -7.45 -14.04 -6.06
N TRP A 75 -8.36 -13.15 -5.65
CA TRP A 75 -8.31 -11.72 -5.97
C TRP A 75 -7.09 -11.01 -5.38
N ALA A 76 -6.64 -11.43 -4.19
CA ALA A 76 -5.52 -10.81 -3.50
C ALA A 76 -4.20 -11.05 -4.26
N TRP A 77 -4.07 -12.20 -4.94
CA TRP A 77 -2.93 -12.48 -5.81
C TRP A 77 -2.87 -11.49 -6.98
N PHE A 78 -3.98 -11.31 -7.70
CA PHE A 78 -4.04 -10.36 -8.83
C PHE A 78 -3.75 -8.92 -8.39
N LEU A 79 -4.36 -8.47 -7.28
CA LEU A 79 -4.12 -7.13 -6.75
C LEU A 79 -2.66 -6.93 -6.34
N THR A 80 -2.07 -7.87 -5.59
CA THR A 80 -0.67 -7.77 -5.16
C THR A 80 0.28 -7.72 -6.34
N LEU A 81 0.00 -8.52 -7.39
CA LEU A 81 0.77 -8.50 -8.63
C LEU A 81 0.70 -7.13 -9.31
N ILE A 82 -0.50 -6.58 -9.49
CA ILE A 82 -0.71 -5.26 -10.10
C ILE A 82 0.01 -4.17 -9.28
N PHE A 83 -0.17 -4.15 -7.96
CA PHE A 83 0.50 -3.17 -7.11
C PHE A 83 2.02 -3.27 -7.15
N SER A 84 2.56 -4.49 -7.18
CA SER A 84 4.00 -4.71 -7.28
C SER A 84 4.58 -4.25 -8.62
N LEU A 85 3.86 -4.44 -9.72
CA LEU A 85 4.25 -3.94 -11.04
C LEU A 85 4.22 -2.41 -11.10
N ILE A 86 3.15 -1.78 -10.57
CA ILE A 86 3.06 -0.32 -10.46
C ILE A 86 4.21 0.20 -9.62
N GLY A 87 4.47 -0.42 -8.47
CA GLY A 87 5.59 -0.07 -7.58
C GLY A 87 6.95 -0.18 -8.26
N LEU A 88 7.15 -1.19 -9.11
CA LEU A 88 8.37 -1.35 -9.91
C LEU A 88 8.55 -0.19 -10.89
N ILE A 89 7.49 0.19 -11.62
CA ILE A 89 7.50 1.34 -12.54
C ILE A 89 7.77 2.64 -11.78
N SER A 90 7.09 2.87 -10.65
CA SER A 90 7.32 4.04 -9.80
C SER A 90 8.74 4.09 -9.24
N SER A 91 9.32 2.94 -8.89
CA SER A 91 10.69 2.85 -8.39
C SER A 91 11.72 3.16 -9.48
N ALA A 92 11.45 2.76 -10.72
CA ALA A 92 12.28 3.11 -11.86
C ALA A 92 12.25 4.62 -12.15
N LEU A 93 11.08 5.25 -12.09
CA LEU A 93 10.93 6.71 -12.27
C LEU A 93 11.63 7.52 -11.18
N THR A 94 11.66 7.01 -9.95
CA THR A 94 12.26 7.68 -8.79
C THR A 94 13.73 7.29 -8.56
N PHE A 95 14.31 6.46 -9.44
CA PHE A 95 15.65 5.87 -9.29
C PHE A 95 15.89 5.19 -7.93
N ASN A 96 14.82 4.68 -7.31
CA ASN A 96 14.91 3.99 -6.03
C ASN A 96 15.23 2.51 -6.24
N VAL A 97 16.53 2.22 -6.28
CA VAL A 97 17.06 0.87 -6.57
C VAL A 97 16.62 -0.14 -5.50
N ILE A 98 16.52 0.27 -4.24
CA ILE A 98 16.14 -0.61 -3.12
C ILE A 98 14.68 -1.07 -3.30
N SER A 99 13.76 -0.12 -3.51
CA SER A 99 12.36 -0.43 -3.74
C SER A 99 12.16 -1.29 -4.99
N ALA A 100 12.89 -1.00 -6.07
CA ALA A 100 12.82 -1.79 -7.30
C ALA A 100 13.20 -3.27 -7.07
N ILE A 101 14.25 -3.54 -6.30
CA ILE A 101 14.66 -4.91 -5.95
C ILE A 101 13.58 -5.60 -5.13
N ILE A 102 12.99 -4.93 -4.14
CA ILE A 102 11.91 -5.49 -3.32
C ILE A 102 10.72 -5.87 -4.20
N TYR A 103 10.26 -4.96 -5.07
CA TYR A 103 9.14 -5.24 -5.97
C TYR A 103 9.46 -6.39 -6.93
N PHE A 104 10.68 -6.46 -7.45
CA PHE A 104 11.13 -7.57 -8.29
C PHE A 104 11.08 -8.91 -7.54
N ILE A 105 11.57 -8.95 -6.30
CA ILE A 105 11.51 -10.15 -5.45
C ILE A 105 10.06 -10.55 -5.17
N VAL A 106 9.17 -9.59 -4.89
CA VAL A 106 7.74 -9.85 -4.64
C VAL A 106 7.06 -10.44 -5.88
N VAL A 107 7.30 -9.86 -7.07
CA VAL A 107 6.78 -10.39 -8.33
C VAL A 107 7.28 -11.82 -8.55
N TYR A 108 8.60 -12.04 -8.44
CA TYR A 108 9.19 -13.37 -8.59
C TYR A 108 8.59 -14.38 -7.61
N TYR A 109 8.41 -13.97 -6.35
CA TYR A 109 7.81 -14.81 -5.32
C TYR A 109 6.35 -15.17 -5.63
N LEU A 110 5.57 -14.23 -6.15
CA LEU A 110 4.16 -14.46 -6.51
C LEU A 110 3.99 -15.53 -7.62
N PHE A 111 4.98 -15.65 -8.51
CA PHE A 111 4.99 -16.65 -9.58
C PHE A 111 5.43 -18.05 -9.14
N ARG A 112 5.93 -18.22 -7.90
CA ARG A 112 6.32 -19.55 -7.40
C ARG A 112 5.10 -20.48 -7.31
N PRO A 113 5.25 -21.77 -7.69
CA PRO A 113 4.13 -22.73 -7.73
C PRO A 113 3.44 -22.88 -6.36
N TYR A 114 4.22 -22.89 -5.27
CA TYR A 114 3.69 -22.96 -3.90
C TYR A 114 2.75 -21.80 -3.52
N VAL A 115 2.93 -20.63 -4.13
CA VAL A 115 2.11 -19.44 -3.87
C VAL A 115 0.85 -19.49 -4.72
N LYS A 116 0.97 -19.87 -5.99
CA LYS A 116 -0.18 -20.07 -6.88
C LYS A 116 -1.15 -21.11 -6.35
N GLU A 117 -0.64 -22.23 -5.83
CA GLU A 117 -1.45 -23.27 -5.19
C GLU A 117 -2.22 -22.75 -3.97
N TYR A 118 -1.59 -21.91 -3.14
CA TYR A 118 -2.24 -21.31 -1.98
C TYR A 118 -3.40 -20.37 -2.36
N PHE A 119 -3.24 -19.61 -3.44
CA PHE A 119 -4.30 -18.75 -3.98
C PHE A 119 -5.27 -19.52 -4.89
N GLY A 120 -5.06 -20.81 -5.14
CA GLY A 120 -5.85 -21.61 -6.07
C GLY A 120 -5.79 -21.10 -7.53
N VAL A 121 -4.74 -20.38 -7.91
CA VAL A 121 -4.50 -19.94 -9.30
C VAL A 121 -3.69 -21.06 -9.98
N ARG A 122 -4.11 -21.52 -11.16
CA ARG A 122 -3.37 -22.52 -11.94
C ARG A 122 -2.29 -21.85 -12.77
#